data_AF-A0A946GU88-F1
#
_entry.id   AF-A0A946GU88-F1
#
_cell.length_a   1.000
_cell.length_b   1.000
_cell.length_c   1.000
_cell.angle_alpha   90.00
_cell.angle_beta   90.00
_cell.angle_gamma   90.00
#
_symmetry.space_group_name_H-M   'P 1'
#
loop_
_entity.id
_entity.type
_entity.pdbx_description
1 polymer ?
#
loop_
_entity_poly.entity_id
_entity_poly.type
_entity_poly.pdbx_seq_one_letter_code
_entity_poly.pdbx_strand_id
1 'polypeptide(L)'
;MLSDIKSTAQTTPPDKPVSLPLECRNIAGFNDQLCFIRTESIFGPYDDVVFYRINSTGQVIFLGSESNAVTTFGGLEFSEAGKYMWLSWAEEGHPHFEFYLTRDFLDNGTHARVLEVIGDYYFGQFVKFSDEGIVTYSLSDDFTECCAQTNNNLGFTNNASTNDKQYLKTINLDNK
;
A
#
# COMPACT_ATOMS: atom_id res chain seq x y z
N MET A 1 -11.08 -15.35 -64.83
CA MET A 1 -9.67 -15.26 -64.36
C MET A 1 -9.64 -14.15 -63.32
N LEU A 2 -9.42 -14.53 -62.05
CA LEU A 2 -9.40 -13.61 -60.92
C LEU A 2 -8.10 -12.80 -60.94
N SER A 3 -8.22 -11.49 -60.71
CA SER A 3 -7.12 -10.54 -60.57
C SER A 3 -6.53 -10.59 -59.16
N ASP A 4 -5.23 -10.82 -59.05
CA ASP A 4 -4.48 -10.82 -57.79
C ASP A 4 -4.39 -9.41 -57.18
N ILE A 5 -5.02 -9.22 -56.02
CA ILE A 5 -4.80 -8.03 -55.18
C ILE A 5 -3.62 -8.33 -54.27
N LYS A 6 -2.45 -7.75 -54.56
CA LYS A 6 -1.32 -7.72 -53.64
C LYS A 6 -1.64 -6.76 -52.49
N SER A 7 -2.04 -7.31 -51.35
CA SER A 7 -2.10 -6.58 -50.08
C SER A 7 -0.67 -6.37 -49.56
N THR A 8 -0.15 -5.16 -49.68
CA THR A 8 1.03 -4.73 -48.92
C THR A 8 0.58 -4.42 -47.49
N ALA A 9 0.76 -5.38 -46.58
CA ALA A 9 0.63 -5.14 -45.16
C ALA A 9 1.69 -4.10 -44.76
N GLN A 10 1.22 -2.89 -44.45
CA GLN A 10 2.02 -1.81 -43.93
C GLN A 10 2.27 -2.12 -42.45
N THR A 11 3.44 -2.67 -42.13
CA THR A 11 3.86 -2.89 -40.75
C THR A 11 4.03 -1.53 -40.09
N THR A 12 3.09 -1.15 -39.23
CA THR A 12 3.27 -0.08 -38.27
C THR A 12 4.56 -0.34 -37.47
N PRO A 13 5.39 0.68 -37.20
CA PRO A 13 6.53 0.53 -36.29
C PRO A 13 6.02 -0.05 -34.97
N PRO A 14 6.80 -0.88 -34.26
CA PRO A 14 6.42 -1.28 -32.91
C PRO A 14 6.14 -0.01 -32.11
N ASP A 15 4.96 0.07 -31.53
CA ASP A 15 4.59 1.16 -30.63
C ASP A 15 5.75 1.37 -29.66
N LYS A 16 6.17 2.64 -29.49
CA LYS A 16 7.20 2.99 -28.51
C LYS A 16 6.87 2.25 -27.22
N PRO A 17 7.83 1.54 -26.59
CA PRO A 17 7.55 0.82 -25.36
C PRO A 17 6.92 1.80 -24.37
N VAL A 18 5.65 1.58 -24.08
CA VAL A 18 4.90 2.36 -23.11
C VAL A 18 5.48 1.98 -21.76
N SER A 19 6.48 2.73 -21.32
CA SER A 19 6.98 2.65 -19.96
C SER A 19 5.96 3.34 -19.08
N LEU A 20 5.07 2.57 -18.46
CA LEU A 20 4.30 3.08 -17.32
C LEU A 20 5.31 3.57 -16.27
N PRO A 21 5.15 4.78 -15.72
CA PRO A 21 6.12 5.29 -14.75
C PRO A 21 6.06 4.40 -13.49
N LEU A 22 7.17 3.73 -13.18
CA LEU A 22 7.34 3.09 -11.89
C LEU A 22 7.32 4.17 -10.81
N GLU A 23 6.42 4.05 -9.85
CA GLU A 23 6.44 4.85 -8.64
C GLU A 23 7.37 4.18 -7.63
N CYS A 24 8.49 4.82 -7.30
CA CYS A 24 9.49 4.27 -6.39
C CYS A 24 9.54 5.03 -5.06
N ARG A 25 9.89 4.31 -4.00
CA ARG A 25 10.21 4.84 -2.67
C ARG A 25 11.53 4.24 -2.20
N ASN A 26 12.41 5.11 -1.70
CA ASN A 26 13.64 4.67 -1.05
C ASN A 26 13.29 4.07 0.31
N ILE A 27 13.99 3.01 0.68
CA ILE A 27 13.81 2.35 1.96
C ILE A 27 14.91 2.84 2.90
N ALA A 28 14.56 3.61 3.93
CA ALA A 28 15.55 4.05 4.92
C ALA A 28 16.24 2.83 5.54
N GLY A 29 17.57 2.90 5.72
CA GLY A 29 18.35 1.77 6.24
C GLY A 29 18.71 0.68 5.22
N PHE A 30 18.19 0.75 3.99
CA PHE A 30 18.56 -0.15 2.88
C PHE A 30 19.08 0.68 1.69
N ASN A 31 19.98 0.09 0.90
CA ASN A 31 20.41 0.68 -0.38
C ASN A 31 19.51 0.23 -1.54
N ASP A 32 18.21 0.07 -1.25
CA ASP A 32 17.23 -0.48 -2.18
C ASP A 32 16.01 0.45 -2.27
N GLN A 33 15.25 0.30 -3.36
CA GLN A 33 13.98 0.97 -3.58
C GLN A 33 12.88 -0.06 -3.75
N LEU A 34 11.71 0.22 -3.16
CA LEU A 34 10.48 -0.49 -3.50
C LEU A 34 9.72 0.36 -4.52
N CYS A 35 9.38 -0.25 -5.64
CA CYS A 35 8.66 0.38 -6.72
C CYS A 35 7.38 -0.38 -7.03
N PHE A 36 6.38 0.34 -7.53
CA PHE A 36 5.15 -0.26 -8.00
C PHE A 36 4.66 0.39 -9.28
N ILE A 37 3.83 -0.35 -10.00
CA ILE A 37 3.02 0.14 -11.11
C ILE A 37 1.58 -0.21 -10.76
N ARG A 38 0.67 0.74 -10.92
CA ARG A 38 -0.77 0.50 -10.84
C ARG A 38 -1.42 0.73 -12.20
N THR A 39 -2.36 -0.13 -12.55
CA THR A 39 -3.17 -0.02 -13.77
C THR A 39 -4.62 -0.27 -13.44
N GLU A 40 -5.53 0.36 -14.16
CA GLU A 40 -6.96 0.05 -14.05
C GLU A 40 -7.22 -1.42 -14.40
N SER A 41 -7.85 -2.14 -13.47
CA SER A 41 -8.24 -3.52 -13.67
C SER A 41 -9.39 -3.62 -14.67
N ILE A 42 -9.43 -4.72 -15.43
CA ILE A 42 -10.53 -5.01 -16.36
C ILE A 42 -11.89 -5.17 -15.65
N PHE A 43 -11.87 -5.37 -14.33
CA PHE A 43 -13.05 -5.53 -13.48
C PHE A 43 -13.51 -4.22 -12.83
N GLY A 44 -13.01 -3.07 -13.30
CA GLY A 44 -13.14 -1.72 -12.75
C GLY A 44 -14.35 -1.43 -11.83
N PRO A 45 -14.18 -0.59 -10.78
CA PRO A 45 -13.15 0.45 -10.62
C PRO A 45 -12.02 0.08 -9.63
N TYR A 46 -11.17 -0.89 -9.99
CA TYR A 46 -10.14 -1.46 -9.12
C TYR A 46 -8.76 -1.38 -9.77
N ASP A 47 -7.71 -1.52 -8.97
CA ASP A 47 -6.33 -1.45 -9.45
C ASP A 47 -5.68 -2.85 -9.51
N ASP A 48 -5.02 -3.15 -10.62
CA ASP A 48 -3.99 -4.18 -10.67
C ASP A 48 -2.63 -3.53 -10.33
N VAL A 49 -1.91 -4.08 -9.36
CA VAL A 49 -0.63 -3.54 -8.88
C VAL A 49 0.48 -4.55 -9.05
N VAL A 50 1.62 -4.10 -9.56
CA VAL A 50 2.83 -4.92 -9.69
C VAL A 50 3.97 -4.29 -8.90
N PHE A 51 4.64 -5.08 -8.06
CA PHE A 51 5.72 -4.63 -7.20
C PHE A 51 7.10 -5.08 -7.71
N TYR A 52 8.08 -4.19 -7.55
CA TYR A 52 9.47 -4.42 -7.92
C TYR A 52 10.41 -3.90 -6.83
N ARG A 53 11.54 -4.58 -6.64
CA ARG A 53 12.70 -4.08 -5.89
C ARG A 53 13.74 -3.61 -6.89
N ILE A 54 14.25 -2.39 -6.72
CA ILE A 54 15.49 -1.95 -7.36
C ILE A 54 16.59 -2.02 -6.31
N ASN A 55 17.52 -2.96 -6.46
CA ASN A 55 18.59 -3.12 -5.47
C ASN A 55 19.71 -2.08 -5.67
N SER A 56 20.68 -2.07 -4.74
CA SER A 56 21.85 -1.19 -4.80
C SER A 56 22.68 -1.21 -6.09
N THR A 57 22.58 -2.26 -6.91
CA THR A 57 23.26 -2.37 -8.21
C THR A 57 22.41 -1.85 -9.39
N GLY A 58 21.19 -1.41 -9.12
CA GLY A 58 20.19 -1.03 -10.12
C GLY A 58 19.46 -2.21 -10.75
N GLN A 59 19.62 -3.43 -10.21
CA GLN A 59 18.89 -4.60 -10.71
C GLN A 59 17.43 -4.50 -10.30
N VAL A 60 16.53 -4.66 -11.28
CA VAL A 60 15.09 -4.74 -11.07
C VAL A 60 14.69 -6.19 -10.81
N ILE A 61 14.07 -6.43 -9.66
CA ILE A 61 13.62 -7.75 -9.20
C ILE A 61 12.11 -7.70 -9.03
N PHE A 62 11.39 -8.63 -9.66
CA PHE A 62 9.94 -8.76 -9.50
C PHE A 62 9.61 -9.30 -8.11
N LEU A 63 8.68 -8.63 -7.42
CA LEU A 63 8.20 -9.00 -6.09
C LEU A 63 6.78 -9.56 -6.10
N GLY A 64 6.11 -9.64 -7.25
CA GLY A 64 4.72 -10.11 -7.29
C GLY A 64 3.76 -9.06 -7.79
N SER A 65 2.52 -9.49 -7.93
CA SER A 65 1.41 -8.65 -8.37
C SER A 65 0.16 -8.98 -7.56
N GLU A 66 -0.58 -7.95 -7.20
CA GLU A 66 -1.91 -8.05 -6.63
C GLU A 66 -2.93 -7.61 -7.67
N SER A 67 -3.91 -8.47 -7.94
CA SER A 67 -5.05 -8.16 -8.79
C SER A 67 -6.28 -8.51 -7.99
N ASN A 68 -6.94 -7.49 -7.46
CA ASN A 68 -8.13 -7.66 -6.66
C ASN A 68 -9.29 -6.92 -7.32
N ALA A 69 -10.31 -7.70 -7.71
CA ALA A 69 -11.52 -7.19 -8.33
C ALA A 69 -12.44 -6.42 -7.35
N VAL A 70 -11.93 -5.99 -6.19
CA VAL A 70 -12.67 -5.21 -5.18
C VAL A 70 -11.84 -4.12 -4.48
N THR A 71 -10.54 -3.95 -4.80
CA THR A 71 -9.68 -3.00 -4.06
C THR A 71 -8.97 -1.98 -4.95
N THR A 72 -8.80 -0.77 -4.46
CA THR A 72 -7.95 0.28 -5.05
C THR A 72 -6.68 0.46 -4.22
N PHE A 73 -5.56 0.78 -4.86
CA PHE A 73 -4.28 0.94 -4.17
C PHE A 73 -4.03 2.41 -3.79
N GLY A 74 -3.92 2.65 -2.49
CA GLY A 74 -3.67 3.98 -1.92
C GLY A 74 -2.19 4.36 -1.91
N GLY A 75 -1.29 3.38 -1.80
CA GLY A 75 0.15 3.60 -1.77
C GLY A 75 0.86 2.77 -0.70
N LEU A 76 2.07 3.19 -0.35
CA LEU A 76 2.90 2.53 0.65
C LEU A 76 3.77 3.53 1.40
N GLU A 77 4.18 3.16 2.61
CA GLU A 77 5.17 3.91 3.39
C GLU A 77 5.97 2.98 4.32
N PHE A 78 7.09 3.50 4.82
CA PHE A 78 8.03 2.80 5.69
C PHE A 78 8.05 3.42 7.08
N SER A 79 8.44 2.62 8.08
CA SER A 79 8.89 3.17 9.36
C SER A 79 10.18 3.98 9.18
N GLU A 80 10.53 4.80 10.17
CA GLU A 80 11.61 5.80 10.07
C GLU A 80 12.95 5.24 9.58
N ALA A 81 13.37 4.07 10.06
CA ALA A 81 14.57 3.34 9.66
C ALA A 81 14.26 2.13 8.75
N GLY A 82 13.04 2.06 8.20
CA GLY A 82 12.62 1.11 7.18
C GLY A 82 12.44 -0.34 7.65
N LYS A 83 12.42 -0.64 8.96
CA LYS A 83 12.20 -2.00 9.47
C LYS A 83 10.85 -2.57 9.03
N TYR A 84 9.81 -1.74 9.01
CA TYR A 84 8.47 -2.11 8.59
C TYR A 84 8.00 -1.28 7.41
N MET A 85 6.99 -1.83 6.72
CA MET A 85 6.23 -1.14 5.70
C MET A 85 4.74 -1.42 5.86
N TRP A 86 3.92 -0.55 5.30
CA TRP A 86 2.52 -0.87 5.04
C TRP A 86 2.16 -0.66 3.59
N LEU A 87 1.18 -1.43 3.12
CA LEU A 87 0.45 -1.22 1.88
C LEU A 87 -0.94 -0.70 2.22
N SER A 88 -1.41 0.34 1.53
CA SER A 88 -2.74 0.91 1.70
C SER A 88 -3.64 0.51 0.56
N TRP A 89 -4.83 0.05 0.92
CA TRP A 89 -5.87 -0.37 0.01
C TRP A 89 -7.19 0.29 0.41
N ALA A 90 -8.14 0.35 -0.51
CA ALA A 90 -9.52 0.68 -0.20
C ALA A 90 -10.50 -0.23 -0.94
N GLU A 91 -11.41 -0.85 -0.19
CA GLU A 91 -12.50 -1.69 -0.69
C GLU A 91 -13.83 -0.95 -0.50
N GLU A 92 -14.56 -0.69 -1.59
CA GLU A 92 -15.82 0.07 -1.56
C GLU A 92 -15.73 1.43 -0.82
N GLY A 93 -14.54 2.04 -0.79
CA GLY A 93 -14.27 3.30 -0.09
C GLY A 93 -13.84 3.13 1.38
N HIS A 94 -13.72 1.90 1.89
CA HIS A 94 -13.21 1.61 3.22
C HIS A 94 -11.71 1.33 3.18
N PRO A 95 -10.87 2.17 3.81
CA PRO A 95 -9.44 1.97 3.79
C PRO A 95 -9.05 0.78 4.66
N HIS A 96 -8.09 -0.01 4.19
CA HIS A 96 -7.36 -0.93 5.04
C HIS A 96 -5.86 -0.89 4.76
N PHE A 97 -5.08 -1.31 5.74
CA PHE A 97 -3.63 -1.23 5.73
C PHE A 97 -3.04 -2.57 6.17
N GLU A 98 -2.18 -3.13 5.32
CA GLU A 98 -1.49 -4.39 5.57
C GLU A 98 -0.04 -4.09 5.97
N PHE A 99 0.40 -4.62 7.10
CA PHE A 99 1.74 -4.35 7.65
C PHE A 99 2.67 -5.53 7.43
N TYR A 100 3.92 -5.24 7.07
CA TYR A 100 4.95 -6.23 6.80
C TYR A 100 6.28 -5.85 7.48
N LEU A 101 7.10 -6.87 7.77
CA LEU A 101 8.54 -6.65 7.87
C LEU A 101 9.05 -6.34 6.46
N THR A 102 9.72 -5.21 6.28
CA THR A 102 10.18 -4.77 4.97
C THR A 102 11.09 -5.82 4.34
N ARG A 103 11.99 -6.41 5.14
CA ARG A 103 12.90 -7.45 4.66
C ARG A 103 12.15 -8.67 4.14
N ASP A 104 11.12 -9.11 4.84
CA ASP A 104 10.33 -10.28 4.43
C ASP A 104 9.60 -10.00 3.11
N PHE A 105 9.11 -8.78 2.91
CA PHE A 105 8.51 -8.36 1.64
C PHE A 105 9.54 -8.27 0.51
N LEU A 106 10.76 -7.79 0.77
CA LEU A 106 11.83 -7.77 -0.24
C LEU A 106 12.35 -9.15 -0.63
N ASP A 107 12.21 -10.14 0.26
CA ASP A 107 12.67 -11.51 0.04
C ASP A 107 11.58 -12.42 -0.55
N ASN A 108 10.31 -12.22 -0.17
CA ASN A 108 9.19 -13.09 -0.56
C ASN A 108 8.12 -12.39 -1.41
N GLY A 109 8.19 -11.08 -1.54
CA GLY A 109 7.25 -10.32 -2.34
C GLY A 109 5.84 -10.30 -1.75
N THR A 110 4.82 -10.36 -2.61
CA THR A 110 3.40 -10.42 -2.22
C THR A 110 3.04 -11.67 -1.42
N HIS A 111 3.93 -12.66 -1.34
CA HIS A 111 3.77 -13.84 -0.47
C HIS A 111 4.35 -13.65 0.94
N ALA A 112 4.89 -12.48 1.25
CA ALA A 112 5.37 -12.18 2.59
C ALA A 112 4.25 -12.27 3.63
N ARG A 113 4.62 -12.65 4.85
CA ARG A 113 3.67 -12.75 5.96
C ARG A 113 3.17 -11.35 6.32
N VAL A 114 1.84 -11.18 6.29
CA VAL A 114 1.18 -10.02 6.89
C VAL A 114 1.26 -10.12 8.41
N LEU A 115 1.79 -9.07 9.05
CA LEU A 115 1.90 -8.97 10.51
C LEU A 115 0.58 -8.57 11.15
N GLU A 116 -0.11 -7.61 10.54
CA GLU A 116 -1.38 -7.06 11.01
C GLU A 116 -2.14 -6.40 9.87
N VAL A 117 -3.47 -6.36 9.98
CA VAL A 117 -4.35 -5.60 9.08
C VAL A 117 -5.17 -4.61 9.88
N ILE A 118 -5.07 -3.32 9.54
CA ILE A 118 -5.95 -2.28 10.08
C ILE A 118 -7.03 -2.01 9.04
N GLY A 119 -8.27 -2.39 9.32
CA GLY A 119 -9.45 -2.08 8.50
C GLY A 119 -10.52 -1.33 9.30
N ASP A 120 -10.10 -0.40 10.17
CA ASP A 120 -11.05 0.36 10.99
C ASP A 120 -11.80 1.38 10.14
N TYR A 121 -13.13 1.24 10.08
CA TYR A 121 -14.04 2.11 9.32
C TYR A 121 -13.86 3.60 9.65
N TYR A 122 -13.50 3.90 10.89
CA TYR A 122 -13.30 5.26 11.39
C TYR A 122 -11.84 5.70 11.35
N PHE A 123 -10.97 5.04 10.57
CA PHE A 123 -9.58 5.46 10.44
C PHE A 123 -9.51 6.94 10.00
N GLY A 124 -8.78 7.75 10.77
CA GLY A 124 -8.49 9.14 10.43
C GLY A 124 -7.15 9.28 9.72
N GLN A 125 -6.06 9.10 10.48
CA GLN A 125 -4.70 9.18 9.96
C GLN A 125 -3.71 8.44 10.86
N PHE A 126 -2.56 8.05 10.31
CA PHE A 126 -1.44 7.62 11.12
C PHE A 126 -0.86 8.80 11.92
N VAL A 127 -0.61 8.57 13.21
CA VAL A 127 0.03 9.50 14.14
C VAL A 127 1.46 9.07 14.43
N LYS A 128 1.72 7.76 14.45
CA LYS A 128 3.06 7.20 14.64
C LYS A 128 3.20 5.88 13.87
N PHE A 129 4.34 5.72 13.21
CA PHE A 129 4.79 4.44 12.65
C PHE A 129 6.30 4.33 12.84
N SER A 130 6.74 3.48 13.78
CA SER A 130 8.15 3.43 14.19
C SER A 130 8.76 2.03 14.14
N ASP A 131 10.10 1.97 14.15
CA ASP A 131 10.86 0.72 14.07
C ASP A 131 10.83 -0.12 15.35
N GLU A 132 10.24 0.37 16.44
CA GLU A 132 9.89 -0.45 17.60
C GLU A 132 8.56 -1.20 17.42
N GLY A 133 8.01 -1.21 16.20
CA GLY A 133 6.76 -1.90 15.86
C GLY A 133 5.51 -1.16 16.32
N ILE A 134 5.64 0.06 16.84
CA ILE A 134 4.50 0.85 17.34
C ILE A 134 3.82 1.55 16.18
N VAL A 135 2.55 1.23 15.97
CA VAL A 135 1.65 1.95 15.07
C VAL A 135 0.56 2.59 15.89
N THR A 136 0.43 3.91 15.77
CA THR A 136 -0.65 4.69 16.38
C THR A 136 -1.39 5.43 15.29
N TYR A 137 -2.72 5.38 15.32
CA TYR A 137 -3.57 6.12 14.39
C TYR A 137 -4.75 6.73 15.13
N SER A 138 -5.25 7.82 14.58
CA SER A 138 -6.45 8.47 15.09
C SER A 138 -7.71 7.85 14.49
N LEU A 139 -8.80 7.95 15.23
CA LEU A 139 -10.14 7.69 14.72
C LEU A 139 -10.85 9.02 14.42
N SER A 140 -11.69 9.03 13.39
CA SER A 140 -12.51 10.19 13.00
C SER A 140 -13.58 10.51 14.04
N ASP A 141 -14.09 11.74 14.00
CA ASP A 141 -15.05 12.26 14.99
C ASP A 141 -16.41 11.53 14.95
N ASP A 142 -16.72 10.83 13.86
CA ASP A 142 -17.89 9.96 13.74
C ASP A 142 -17.79 8.69 14.62
N PHE A 143 -16.62 8.43 15.20
CA PHE A 143 -16.44 7.38 16.20
C PHE A 143 -17.15 7.78 17.51
N THR A 144 -18.40 7.34 17.66
CA THR A 144 -19.19 7.59 18.88
C THR A 144 -18.67 6.79 20.09
N GLU A 145 -18.71 7.39 21.29
CA GLU A 145 -18.27 6.82 22.58
C GLU A 145 -18.85 5.42 22.91
N CYS A 146 -19.92 5.00 22.22
CA CYS A 146 -20.50 3.66 22.24
C CYS A 146 -19.45 2.55 22.00
N CYS A 147 -18.52 2.76 21.07
CA CYS A 147 -17.50 1.78 20.68
C CYS A 147 -16.22 1.83 21.55
N ALA A 148 -16.10 2.84 22.43
CA ALA A 148 -14.91 3.06 23.25
C ALA A 148 -14.88 2.19 24.52
N GLN A 149 -16.03 1.71 24.99
CA GLN A 149 -16.13 0.99 26.27
C GLN A 149 -15.63 -0.46 26.25
N THR A 150 -15.23 -1.00 25.10
CA THR A 150 -14.84 -2.42 24.95
C THR A 150 -13.40 -2.64 24.45
N ASN A 151 -12.64 -1.59 24.16
CA ASN A 151 -11.32 -1.70 23.54
C ASN A 151 -10.19 -1.22 24.48
N ASN A 152 -9.46 -2.18 25.05
CA ASN A 152 -8.39 -1.94 26.02
C ASN A 152 -7.16 -1.18 25.47
N ASN A 153 -7.10 -0.92 24.15
CA ASN A 153 -6.01 -0.23 23.48
C ASN A 153 -6.40 1.17 22.95
N LEU A 154 -7.53 1.72 23.40
CA LEU A 154 -7.95 3.08 23.07
C LEU A 154 -7.38 4.09 24.07
N GLY A 155 -6.57 5.02 23.56
CA GLY A 155 -6.22 6.26 24.23
C GLY A 155 -7.03 7.43 23.66
N PHE A 156 -6.90 8.61 24.26
CA PHE A 156 -7.42 9.85 23.70
C PHE A 156 -6.44 10.99 23.93
N THR A 157 -6.45 11.96 23.03
CA THR A 157 -5.78 13.25 23.22
C THR A 157 -6.80 14.36 23.08
N ASN A 158 -6.61 15.45 23.83
CA ASN A 158 -7.48 16.62 23.75
C ASN A 158 -6.79 17.67 22.87
N ASN A 159 -7.45 18.08 21.80
CA ASN A 159 -7.00 19.26 21.09
C ASN A 159 -7.46 20.51 21.86
N ALA A 160 -6.54 21.14 22.59
CA ALA A 160 -6.82 22.29 23.44
C ALA A 160 -7.37 23.52 22.70
N SER A 161 -7.27 23.54 21.36
CA SER A 161 -7.78 24.65 20.54
C SER A 161 -9.22 24.45 20.04
N THR A 162 -9.72 23.20 19.94
CA THR A 162 -11.06 22.91 19.42
C THR A 162 -11.99 22.23 20.42
N ASN A 163 -11.47 21.79 21.59
CA ASN A 163 -12.18 20.92 22.54
C ASN A 163 -12.60 19.56 21.96
N ASP A 164 -12.08 19.17 20.79
CA ASP A 164 -12.35 17.85 20.22
C ASP A 164 -11.43 16.80 20.86
N LYS A 165 -12.06 15.67 21.24
CA LYS A 165 -11.34 14.47 21.69
C LYS A 165 -10.94 13.69 20.45
N GLN A 166 -9.63 13.52 20.22
CA GLN A 166 -9.14 12.61 19.21
C GLN A 166 -8.85 11.26 19.85
N TYR A 167 -9.61 10.23 19.47
CA TYR A 167 -9.34 8.86 19.91
C TYR A 167 -8.14 8.29 19.15
N LEU A 168 -7.24 7.65 19.88
CA LEU A 168 -6.05 7.00 19.34
C LEU A 168 -6.11 5.51 19.61
N LYS A 169 -5.77 4.71 18.61
CA LYS A 169 -5.55 3.27 18.78
C LYS A 169 -4.10 2.96 18.51
N THR A 170 -3.51 2.15 19.39
CA THR A 170 -2.12 1.72 19.28
C THR A 170 -2.02 0.21 19.20
N ILE A 171 -1.20 -0.27 18.27
CA ILE A 171 -0.84 -1.68 18.12
C ILE A 171 0.68 -1.81 18.15
N ASN A 172 1.15 -3.03 18.43
CA ASN A 172 2.56 -3.38 18.35
C ASN A 172 2.74 -4.58 17.40
N LEU A 173 3.46 -4.35 16.30
CA LEU A 173 3.77 -5.33 15.25
C LEU A 173 4.74 -6.42 15.72
N ASP A 174 5.59 -6.16 16.72
CA ASP A 174 6.54 -7.17 17.24
C ASP A 174 5.87 -8.27 18.08
N ASN A 175 4.62 -8.06 18.50
CA ASN A 175 3.86 -9.01 19.32
C ASN A 175 2.96 -9.94 18.48
N LYS A 176 3.18 -10.04 17.17
CA LYS A 176 2.27 -10.69 16.21
C LYS A 176 2.93 -11.84 15.43
#